data_AF-A0A954VWZ6-F1
#
_entry.id   AF-A0A954VWZ6-F1
#
_cell.length_a   1.000
_cell.length_b   1.000
_cell.length_c   1.000
_cell.angle_alpha   90.00
_cell.angle_beta   90.00
_cell.angle_gamma   90.00
#
_symmetry.space_group_name_H-M   'P 1'
#
loop_
_entity.id
_entity.type
_entity.pdbx_description
1 polymer ?
#
loop_
_entity_poly.entity_id
_entity_poly.type
_entity_poly.pdbx_seq_one_letter_code
_entity_poly.pdbx_strand_id
1 'polypeptide(L)' 'MTTQHSPATGDMYRCEKCEMEIHVTRGCKCEEGCASFQCCGQAMKNITEPAVQNP' A
#
# COMPACT_ATOMS: atom_id res chain seq x y z
N MET A 1 16.81 3.56 2.52
CA MET A 1 15.77 4.34 3.23
C MET A 1 14.51 4.23 2.39
N THR A 2 13.53 3.43 2.82
CA THR A 2 12.25 3.28 2.12
C THR A 2 11.46 4.57 2.33
N THR A 3 11.31 5.35 1.27
CA THR A 3 10.46 6.55 1.23
C THR A 3 9.03 6.13 1.61
N GLN A 4 8.60 6.43 2.84
CA GLN A 4 7.22 6.24 3.28
C GLN A 4 6.33 7.24 2.52
N HIS A 5 5.75 6.80 1.41
CA HIS A 5 4.67 7.54 0.77
C HIS A 5 3.38 7.36 1.57
N SER A 6 2.71 8.47 1.88
CA SER A 6 1.35 8.46 2.40
C SER A 6 0.43 7.72 1.41
N PRO A 7 -0.40 6.77 1.87
CA PRO A 7 -1.32 6.06 0.99
C PRO A 7 -2.24 7.05 0.25
N ALA A 8 -2.28 6.93 -1.07
CA ALA A 8 -3.10 7.76 -1.94
C ALA A 8 -4.44 7.05 -2.25
N THR A 9 -5.46 7.84 -2.62
CA THR A 9 -6.71 7.27 -3.10
C THR A 9 -6.45 6.42 -4.34
N GLY A 10 -6.97 5.19 -4.36
CA GLY A 10 -6.76 4.20 -5.42
C GLY A 10 -5.62 3.23 -5.15
N ASP A 11 -4.81 3.46 -4.10
CA ASP A 11 -3.77 2.51 -3.72
C ASP A 11 -4.40 1.19 -3.24
N MET A 12 -3.79 0.09 -3.67
CA MET A 12 -4.08 -1.28 -3.28
C MET A 12 -2.90 -1.84 -2.49
N TYR A 13 -3.17 -2.39 -1.31
CA TYR A 13 -2.17 -3.07 -0.49
C TYR A 13 -2.56 -4.53 -0.31
N ARG A 14 -1.60 -5.45 -0.43
CA ARG A 14 -1.81 -6.89 -0.25
C ARG A 14 -0.91 -7.45 0.83
N CYS A 15 -1.45 -8.32 1.68
CA CYS A 15 -0.64 -9.16 2.56
C CYS A 15 -0.09 -10.35 1.77
N GLU A 16 1.23 -10.51 1.71
CA GLU A 16 1.85 -11.64 0.99
C GLU A 16 1.67 -13.00 1.68
N LYS A 17 1.16 -13.04 2.94
CA LYS A 17 0.94 -14.30 3.69
C LYS A 17 -0.47 -14.86 3.55
N CYS A 18 -1.48 -14.01 3.73
CA CYS A 18 -2.89 -14.42 3.77
C CYS A 18 -3.71 -13.87 2.60
N GLU A 19 -3.07 -13.13 1.68
CA GLU A 19 -3.68 -12.56 0.48
C GLU A 19 -4.76 -11.50 0.73
N MET A 20 -4.97 -11.08 1.99
CA MET A 20 -5.88 -9.98 2.32
C MET A 20 -5.48 -8.68 1.60
N GLU A 21 -6.47 -8.00 1.02
CA GLU A 21 -6.28 -6.74 0.31
C GLU A 21 -6.97 -5.56 1.00
N ILE A 22 -6.36 -4.39 0.90
CA ILE A 22 -6.90 -3.10 1.30
C ILE A 22 -6.92 -2.18 0.09
N HIS A 23 -8.09 -1.65 -0.23
CA HIS A 23 -8.25 -0.58 -1.21
C HIS A 23 -8.44 0.75 -0.49
N VAL A 24 -7.56 1.71 -0.76
CA VAL A 24 -7.64 3.06 -0.21
C VAL A 24 -8.67 3.88 -0.98
N THR A 25 -9.88 4.01 -0.42
CA THR A 25 -10.95 4.85 -1.01
C THR A 25 -10.80 6.34 -0.69
N ARG A 26 -9.97 6.68 0.30
CA ARG A 26 -9.60 8.05 0.66
C ARG A 26 -8.17 8.08 1.16
N GLY A 27 -7.30 8.75 0.41
CA GLY A 27 -5.90 8.91 0.77
C GLY A 27 -5.69 9.72 2.04
N CYS A 28 -4.55 9.49 2.69
CA CYS A 28 -4.17 10.27 3.85
C CYS A 28 -3.71 11.69 3.46
N LYS A 29 -4.10 12.68 4.28
CA LYS A 29 -3.73 14.10 4.12
C LYS A 29 -2.75 14.63 5.18
N CYS A 30 -2.19 13.78 6.05
CA CYS A 30 -1.22 14.22 7.04
C CYS A 30 0.12 14.58 6.34
N GLU A 31 0.75 15.64 6.81
CA GLU A 31 1.96 16.22 6.20
C GLU A 31 3.19 15.31 6.37
N GLU A 32 3.29 14.54 7.47
CA GLU A 32 4.35 13.54 7.68
C GLU A 32 3.83 12.29 8.40
N GLY A 33 4.42 11.12 8.10
CA GLY A 33 4.32 9.90 8.90
C GLY A 33 2.95 9.21 8.96
N CYS A 34 2.11 9.33 7.93
CA CYS A 34 0.68 9.18 8.14
C CYS A 34 0.16 7.77 8.49
N ALA A 35 0.53 6.73 7.73
CA ALA A 35 -0.12 5.43 7.87
C ALA A 35 0.81 4.30 7.47
N SER A 36 0.79 3.23 8.27
CA SER A 36 1.42 1.95 7.96
C SER A 36 0.39 0.84 8.10
N PHE A 37 0.30 -0.01 7.09
CA PHE A 37 -0.59 -1.17 7.12
C PHE A 37 0.21 -2.41 7.45
N GLN A 38 -0.20 -3.13 8.50
CA GLN A 38 0.39 -4.41 8.90
C GLN A 38 -0.67 -5.50 8.93
N CYS A 39 -0.32 -6.67 8.42
CA CYS A 39 -1.15 -7.85 8.43
C CYS A 39 -0.27 -9.09 8.60
N CYS A 40 -0.68 -10.06 9.43
CA CYS A 40 0.14 -11.25 9.76
C CYS A 40 1.54 -10.94 10.33
N GLY A 41 1.65 -9.83 11.08
CA GLY A 41 2.91 -9.39 11.71
C GLY A 41 3.96 -8.83 10.75
N GLN A 42 3.58 -8.49 9.51
CA GLN A 42 4.47 -7.89 8.51
C GLN A 42 3.81 -6.67 7.86
N ALA A 43 4.62 -5.78 7.31
CA ALA A 43 4.13 -4.67 6.50
C ALA A 43 3.44 -5.20 5.24
N MET A 44 2.30 -4.61 4.88
CA MET A 44 1.61 -4.94 3.63
C MET A 44 2.32 -4.32 2.44
N LYS A 45 2.29 -5.01 1.30
CA LYS A 45 2.92 -4.58 0.05
C LYS A 45 1.97 -3.69 -0.73
N ASN A 46 2.43 -2.51 -1.16
CA ASN A 46 1.70 -1.72 -2.14
C ASN A 46 1.81 -2.44 -3.50
N ILE A 47 0.66 -2.82 -4.06
CA ILE A 47 0.55 -3.52 -5.36
C ILE A 47 -0.09 -2.61 -6.43
N THR A 48 -0.08 -1.31 -6.19
CA THR A 48 -0.59 -0.27 -7.08
C THR A 48 0.43 0.00 -8.18
N GLU A 49 0.50 -0.85 -9.20
CA GLU A 49 1.16 -0.56 -10.47
C GLU A 49 0.34 -1.16 -11.62
N PRO A 50 0.36 -0.54 -12.83
CA PRO A 50 -0.02 -1.27 -14.01
C PRO A 50 1.10 -2.27 -14.27
N ALA A 51 0.87 -3.55 -13.96
CA ALA A 51 1.73 -4.63 -14.44
C ALA A 51 1.54 -4.79 -15.97
N VAL A 52 1.95 -3.78 -16.75
CA VAL A 52 2.23 -3.92 -18.18
C VAL A 52 3.74 -3.82 -18.32
N GLN A 53 4.41 -4.93 -18.01
CA GLN A 53 5.70 -5.21 -18.62
C GLN A 53 5.38 -5.74 -20.02
N ASN A 54 5.32 -4.83 -21.01
CA ASN A 54 5.21 -5.23 -22.40
C ASN A 54 6.58 -5.81 -22.84
N PRO A 55 6.63 -6.99 -23.48
CA PRO A 55 7.87 -7.66 -23.90
C PRO A 55 8.67 -6.91 -24.96
#